data_AF-A0A963ED58-F1
#
_entry.id   AF-A0A963ED58-F1
#
_cell.length_a   1.000
_cell.length_b   1.000
_cell.length_c   1.000
_cell.angle_alpha   90.00
_cell.angle_beta   90.00
_cell.angle_gamma   90.00
#
_symmetry.space_group_name_H-M   'P 1'
#
loop_
_entity.id
_entity.type
_entity.pdbx_description
1 polymer ?
#
loop_
_entity_poly.entity_id
_entity_poly.type
_entity_poly.pdbx_seq_one_letter_code
_entity_poly.pdbx_strand_id
1 'polypeptide(L)'
;MDRSKTATKLAAARTRLILDKPFLGALVLRLPMEEVTAEWCTTTATDARKFYYNPAYIDALSMDETQFMLAHEALHCALSHFARRGHRIRHRWDLACDFAINPLLVDDGLTAPPGSLLL
;
A
#
# COMPACT_ATOMS: atom_id res chain seq x y z
N MET A 1 7.00 -16.41 12.58
CA MET A 1 7.31 -15.05 12.10
C MET A 1 7.50 -14.16 13.31
N ASP A 2 8.53 -13.32 13.30
CA ASP A 2 8.83 -12.39 14.39
C ASP A 2 8.09 -11.07 14.13
N ARG A 3 6.96 -10.89 14.81
CA ARG A 3 6.07 -9.73 14.65
C ARG A 3 6.78 -8.40 14.88
N SER A 4 7.84 -8.39 15.69
CA SER A 4 8.67 -7.21 15.94
C SER A 4 9.44 -6.78 14.68
N LYS A 5 9.90 -7.73 13.87
CA LYS A 5 10.68 -7.44 12.65
C LYS A 5 9.84 -6.83 11.55
N THR A 6 8.66 -7.37 11.27
CA THR A 6 7.75 -6.82 10.25
C THR A 6 7.35 -5.39 10.58
N ALA A 7 6.96 -5.13 11.83
CA ALA A 7 6.60 -3.79 12.28
C ALA A 7 7.78 -2.80 12.17
N THR A 8 8.99 -3.25 12.53
CA THR A 8 10.22 -2.45 12.38
C THR A 8 10.52 -2.13 10.91
N LYS A 9 10.34 -3.11 10.01
CA LYS A 9 10.50 -2.92 8.56
C LYS A 9 9.51 -1.89 8.01
N LEU A 10 8.24 -1.99 8.38
CA LEU A 10 7.21 -1.02 7.98
C LEU A 10 7.52 0.39 8.52
N ALA A 11 7.98 0.49 9.77
CA ALA A 11 8.40 1.77 10.34
C ALA A 11 9.58 2.37 9.57
N ALA A 12 10.60 1.57 9.24
CA ALA A 12 11.75 2.00 8.45
C ALA A 12 11.35 2.43 7.03
N ALA A 13 10.50 1.65 6.34
CA ALA A 13 9.97 1.99 5.02
C ALA A 13 9.20 3.32 5.04
N ARG A 14 8.35 3.52 6.05
CA ARG A 14 7.62 4.79 6.24
C ARG A 14 8.57 5.96 6.48
N THR A 15 9.60 5.79 7.31
CA THR A 15 10.62 6.82 7.55
C THR A 15 11.33 7.19 6.25
N ARG A 16 11.70 6.19 5.44
CA ARG A 16 12.36 6.43 4.15
C ARG A 16 11.47 7.16 3.16
N LEU A 17 10.18 6.78 3.07
CA LEU A 17 9.19 7.54 2.28
C LEU A 17 9.08 9.01 2.70
N ILE A 18 9.15 9.32 4.00
CA ILE A 18 9.09 10.71 4.47
C ILE A 18 10.31 11.52 3.99
N LEU A 19 11.49 10.91 3.98
CA LEU A 19 12.73 11.56 3.56
C LEU A 19 12.81 11.70 2.04
N ASP A 20 12.50 10.62 1.31
CA ASP A 20 12.68 10.54 -0.14
C ASP A 20 11.49 11.17 -0.88
N LYS A 21 10.26 10.97 -0.38
CA LYS A 21 8.98 11.39 -1.00
C LYS A 21 8.02 12.04 0.01
N PRO A 22 8.31 13.27 0.49
CA PRO A 22 7.60 13.88 1.62
C PRO A 22 6.07 13.92 1.49
N PHE A 23 5.54 14.13 0.28
CA PHE A 23 4.10 14.10 0.02
C PHE A 23 3.49 12.73 0.33
N LEU A 24 4.06 11.65 -0.23
CA LEU A 24 3.59 10.29 0.00
C LEU A 24 3.81 9.88 1.47
N GLY A 25 4.97 10.21 2.04
CA GLY A 25 5.26 9.97 3.46
C GLY A 25 4.23 10.62 4.40
N ALA A 26 3.81 11.86 4.12
CA ALA A 26 2.79 12.55 4.90
C ALA A 26 1.42 11.86 4.83
N LEU A 27 1.06 11.26 3.70
CA LEU A 27 -0.17 10.48 3.57
C LEU A 27 -0.09 9.18 4.39
N VAL A 28 1.01 8.43 4.27
CA VAL A 28 1.22 7.17 5.00
C VAL A 28 1.22 7.37 6.52
N LEU A 29 1.74 8.51 7.01
CA LEU A 29 1.71 8.85 8.44
C LEU A 29 0.30 8.94 9.03
N ARG A 30 -0.73 9.17 8.21
CA ARG A 30 -2.12 9.25 8.65
C ARG A 30 -2.82 7.89 8.73
N LEU A 31 -2.16 6.82 8.33
CA LEU A 31 -2.70 5.46 8.34
C LEU A 31 -2.05 4.65 9.48
N PRO A 32 -2.77 4.40 10.59
CA PRO A 32 -2.37 3.40 11.56
C PRO A 32 -2.25 2.04 10.87
N MET A 33 -1.19 1.31 11.20
CA MET A 33 -0.91 -0.01 10.64
C MET A 33 -1.56 -1.09 11.52
N GLU A 34 -2.29 -2.02 10.91
CA GLU A 34 -2.96 -3.12 11.57
C GLU A 34 -2.63 -4.44 10.89
N GLU A 35 -2.10 -5.37 11.68
CA GLU A 35 -1.81 -6.73 11.23
C GLU A 35 -3.10 -7.52 11.03
N VAL A 36 -3.18 -8.26 9.93
CA VAL A 36 -4.32 -9.14 9.60
C VAL A 36 -3.83 -10.53 9.21
N THR A 37 -4.74 -11.51 9.29
CA THR A 37 -4.43 -12.88 8.90
C THR A 37 -4.60 -13.09 7.39
N ALA A 38 -3.95 -14.12 6.86
CA ALA A 38 -3.99 -14.45 5.44
C ALA A 38 -5.41 -14.85 4.96
N GLU A 39 -6.28 -15.33 5.86
CA GLU A 39 -7.69 -15.61 5.57
C GLU A 39 -8.49 -14.33 5.27
N TRP A 40 -8.09 -13.19 5.85
CA TRP A 40 -8.76 -11.91 5.62
C TRP A 40 -8.17 -11.15 4.43
N CYS A 41 -6.84 -11.07 4.35
CA CYS A 41 -6.13 -10.45 3.24
C CYS A 41 -4.79 -11.15 3.06
N THR A 42 -4.50 -11.55 1.82
CA THR A 42 -3.23 -12.22 1.49
C THR A 42 -2.08 -11.22 1.30
N THR A 43 -2.37 -9.94 1.06
CA THR A 43 -1.40 -8.87 0.75
C THR A 43 -1.53 -7.67 1.71
N THR A 44 -1.98 -6.52 1.21
CA THR A 44 -2.31 -5.30 1.94
C THR A 44 -3.71 -4.83 1.56
N ALA A 45 -4.30 -4.00 2.41
CA ALA A 45 -5.57 -3.34 2.11
C ALA A 45 -5.73 -2.05 2.92
N THR A 46 -6.69 -1.23 2.52
CA THR A 46 -7.16 -0.10 3.33
C THR A 46 -8.68 0.03 3.32
N ASP A 47 -9.23 0.48 4.44
CA ASP A 47 -10.63 0.92 4.60
C ASP A 47 -10.75 2.45 4.60
N ALA A 48 -9.71 3.15 4.11
CA ALA A 48 -9.51 4.59 4.20
C ALA A 48 -9.27 5.15 5.61
N ARG A 49 -9.11 4.28 6.62
CA ARG A 49 -8.80 4.67 8.00
C ARG A 49 -7.51 4.03 8.47
N LYS A 50 -7.23 2.79 8.07
CA LYS A 50 -6.04 2.02 8.46
C LYS A 50 -5.36 1.39 7.25
N PHE A 51 -4.08 1.08 7.44
CA PHE A 51 -3.30 0.23 6.54
C PHE A 51 -3.28 -1.17 7.13
N TYR A 52 -3.97 -2.10 6.48
CA TYR A 52 -4.00 -3.50 6.86
C TYR A 52 -2.92 -4.27 6.11
N TYR A 53 -2.22 -5.18 6.79
CA TYR A 53 -1.16 -5.95 6.16
C TYR A 53 -1.07 -7.39 6.68
N ASN A 54 -0.82 -8.32 5.76
CA ASN A 54 -0.37 -9.66 6.10
C ASN A 54 1.15 -9.64 6.36
N PRO A 55 1.63 -10.03 7.56
CA PRO A 55 3.06 -10.05 7.86
C PRO A 55 3.87 -10.90 6.90
N ALA A 56 3.33 -12.04 6.46
CA ALA A 56 4.03 -12.94 5.55
C ALA A 56 4.30 -12.28 4.19
N TYR A 57 3.35 -11.50 3.70
CA TYR A 57 3.50 -10.74 2.48
C TYR A 57 4.55 -9.63 2.65
N ILE A 58 4.42 -8.82 3.70
CA ILE A 58 5.38 -7.73 3.97
C ILE A 58 6.80 -8.26 4.16
N ASP A 59 6.98 -9.36 4.89
CA ASP A 59 8.30 -9.96 5.11
C ASP A 59 8.96 -10.42 3.80
N ALA A 60 8.17 -10.90 2.84
CA ALA A 60 8.65 -11.37 1.53
C ALA A 60 9.07 -10.23 0.58
N LEU A 61 8.55 -9.02 0.76
CA LEU A 61 8.89 -7.87 -0.09
C LEU A 61 10.32 -7.37 0.15
N SER A 62 10.91 -6.66 -0.79
CA SER A 62 12.07 -5.82 -0.55
C SER A 62 11.70 -4.56 0.26
N MET A 63 12.70 -3.79 0.72
CA MET A 63 12.43 -2.51 1.37
C MET A 63 11.75 -1.51 0.41
N ASP A 64 12.19 -1.47 -0.85
CA ASP A 64 11.67 -0.53 -1.84
C ASP A 64 10.25 -0.93 -2.30
N GLU A 65 9.97 -2.22 -2.40
CA GLU A 65 8.62 -2.76 -2.61
C GLU A 65 7.68 -2.48 -1.44
N THR A 66 8.19 -2.53 -0.20
CA THR A 66 7.40 -2.18 0.99
C THR A 66 7.01 -0.70 0.98
N GLN A 67 7.91 0.19 0.54
CA GLN A 67 7.60 1.60 0.34
C GLN A 67 6.51 1.80 -0.73
N PHE A 68 6.60 1.06 -1.83
CA PHE A 68 5.58 1.09 -2.88
C PHE A 68 4.20 0.72 -2.33
N MET A 69 4.07 -0.37 -1.57
CA MET A 69 2.78 -0.81 -1.03
C MET A 69 2.20 0.18 -0.01
N LEU A 70 3.04 0.80 0.81
CA LEU A 70 2.60 1.86 1.72
C LEU A 70 2.03 3.06 0.95
N ALA A 71 2.75 3.52 -0.08
CA ALA A 71 2.31 4.63 -0.91
C ALA A 71 1.04 4.28 -1.72
N HIS A 72 0.92 3.04 -2.20
CA HIS A 72 -0.23 2.53 -2.95
C HIS A 72 -1.52 2.65 -2.14
N GLU A 73 -1.56 2.07 -0.93
CA GLU A 73 -2.74 2.15 -0.07
C GLU A 73 -3.06 3.59 0.36
N ALA A 74 -2.02 4.40 0.60
CA ALA A 74 -2.19 5.82 0.90
C ALA A 74 -2.81 6.60 -0.27
N LEU A 75 -2.49 6.25 -1.52
CA LEU A 75 -3.10 6.86 -2.69
C LEU A 75 -4.54 6.39 -2.92
N HIS A 76 -4.90 5.16 -2.60
CA HIS A 76 -6.31 4.74 -2.59
C HIS A 76 -7.16 5.63 -1.66
N CYS A 77 -6.59 6.02 -0.51
CA CYS A 77 -7.21 6.96 0.41
C CYS A 77 -7.26 8.38 -0.18
N ALA A 78 -6.11 8.91 -0.62
CA ALA A 78 -5.99 10.29 -1.10
C ALA A 78 -6.86 10.57 -2.34
N LEU A 79 -6.95 9.59 -3.25
CA LEU A 79 -7.77 9.66 -4.46
C LEU A 79 -9.25 9.29 -4.20
N SER A 80 -9.61 9.00 -2.94
CA SER A 80 -10.97 8.70 -2.51
C SER A 80 -11.62 7.56 -3.30
N HIS A 81 -10.85 6.52 -3.64
CA HIS A 81 -11.34 5.40 -4.45
C HIS A 81 -12.53 4.67 -3.81
N PHE A 82 -12.53 4.56 -2.48
CA PHE A 82 -13.63 3.99 -1.70
C PHE A 82 -14.97 4.75 -1.88
N ALA A 83 -14.92 6.08 -2.07
CA ALA A 83 -16.11 6.90 -2.25
C ALA A 83 -16.54 7.03 -3.72
N ARG A 84 -15.63 6.77 -4.67
CA ARG A 84 -15.84 7.01 -6.10
C ARG A 84 -16.39 5.81 -6.88
N ARG A 85 -16.49 4.63 -6.26
CA ARG A 85 -16.97 3.39 -6.93
C ARG A 85 -18.38 3.53 -7.50
N GLY A 86 -19.32 4.07 -6.73
CA GLY A 86 -20.75 4.07 -7.05
C GLY A 86 -21.30 2.65 -7.28
N HIS A 87 -22.06 2.46 -8.35
CA HIS A 87 -22.70 1.18 -8.73
C HIS A 87 -21.79 0.25 -9.56
N ARG A 88 -20.51 0.59 -9.76
CA ARG A 88 -19.59 -0.24 -10.57
C ARG A 88 -19.30 -1.56 -9.86
N ILE A 89 -19.01 -2.59 -10.65
CA ILE A 89 -18.60 -3.91 -10.16
C ILE A 89 -17.31 -3.75 -9.36
N ARG A 90 -17.34 -4.10 -8.07
CA ARG A 90 -16.23 -3.91 -7.13
C ARG A 90 -14.90 -4.40 -7.68
N HIS A 91 -14.82 -5.66 -8.10
CA HIS A 91 -13.58 -6.24 -8.59
C HIS A 91 -12.97 -5.45 -9.77
N ARG A 92 -13.79 -5.04 -10.75
CA ARG A 92 -13.31 -4.25 -11.90
C ARG A 92 -12.91 -2.83 -11.50
N TRP A 93 -13.57 -2.26 -10.50
CA TRP A 93 -13.23 -0.94 -9.96
C TRP A 93 -11.88 -0.98 -9.24
N ASP A 94 -11.68 -1.96 -8.38
CA ASP A 94 -10.44 -2.13 -7.62
C ASP A 94 -9.26 -2.29 -8.59
N LEU A 95 -9.39 -3.15 -9.62
CA LEU A 95 -8.39 -3.28 -10.70
C LEU A 95 -8.13 -1.94 -11.42
N ALA A 96 -9.18 -1.20 -11.79
CA ALA A 96 -9.02 0.08 -12.49
C ALA A 96 -8.32 1.13 -11.62
N CYS A 97 -8.58 1.12 -10.31
CA CYS A 97 -7.89 1.97 -9.34
C CYS A 97 -6.41 1.63 -9.25
N ASP A 98 -6.04 0.34 -9.24
CA ASP A 98 -4.65 -0.10 -9.23
C ASP A 98 -3.92 0.28 -10.52
N PHE A 99 -4.57 0.11 -11.68
CA PHE A 99 -4.04 0.58 -12.97
C PHE A 99 -3.87 2.10 -13.03
N ALA A 100 -4.58 2.86 -12.21
CA ALA A 100 -4.40 4.31 -12.12
C ALA A 100 -3.28 4.70 -11.13
N ILE A 101 -3.10 3.96 -10.04
CA ILE A 101 -2.13 4.26 -8.99
C ILE A 101 -0.73 3.76 -9.34
N ASN A 102 -0.62 2.51 -9.77
CA ASN A 102 0.68 1.85 -9.90
C ASN A 102 1.62 2.56 -10.90
N PRO A 103 1.15 3.01 -12.09
CA PRO A 103 2.00 3.78 -13.00
C PRO A 103 2.48 5.10 -12.38
N LEU A 104 1.64 5.82 -11.62
CA LEU A 104 2.06 7.06 -10.96
C LEU A 104 3.20 6.83 -9.97
N LEU A 105 3.16 5.73 -9.22
CA LEU A 105 4.22 5.39 -8.27
C LEU A 105 5.51 4.93 -8.97
N VAL A 106 5.38 4.18 -10.07
CA VAL A 106 6.53 3.76 -10.90
C VAL A 106 7.17 4.96 -11.60
N ASP A 107 6.38 5.87 -12.15
CA ASP A 107 6.86 7.11 -12.78
C ASP A 107 7.51 8.06 -11.77
N ASP A 108 7.02 8.05 -10.53
CA ASP A 108 7.67 8.72 -9.42
C ASP A 108 8.98 7.98 -9.02
N GLY A 109 9.24 6.76 -9.48
CA GLY A 109 10.49 6.04 -9.25
C GLY A 109 10.47 5.09 -8.05
N LEU A 110 9.28 4.72 -7.56
CA LEU A 110 9.13 3.62 -6.60
C LEU A 110 9.16 2.27 -7.33
N THR A 111 9.63 1.23 -6.62
CA THR A 111 9.74 -0.13 -7.18
C THR A 111 8.49 -0.94 -6.82
N ALA A 112 7.70 -1.30 -7.82
CA ALA A 112 6.52 -2.14 -7.63
C ALA A 112 6.90 -3.61 -7.35
N PRO A 113 6.18 -4.34 -6.47
CA PRO A 113 6.36 -5.78 -6.33
C PRO A 113 6.08 -6.53 -7.64
N PRO A 114 6.70 -7.71 -7.87
CA PRO A 114 6.39 -8.57 -9.00
C PRO A 114 4.89 -8.89 -9.08
N GLY A 115 4.33 -8.86 -10.29
CA GLY A 115 2.91 -9.13 -10.52
C GLY A 115 1.97 -7.96 -10.23
N SER A 116 2.50 -6.78 -9.91
CA SER A 116 1.68 -5.55 -9.82
C SER A 116 1.03 -5.22 -11.17
N LEU A 117 -0.19 -4.68 -11.11
CA LEU A 117 -0.95 -4.29 -12.30
C LEU A 117 -0.37 -3.00 -12.89
N LEU A 118 0.23 -3.12 -14.07
CA LEU A 118 0.81 -2.02 -14.85
C LEU A 118 0.24 -2.08 -16.28
N LEU A 119 0.15 -0.92 -16.94
CA LEU A 119 -0.25 -0.81 -18.35
C LEU A 119 0.91 -1.14 -19.30
#